data_AF-A0A842HY73-F1
#
_entry.id   AF-A0A842HY73-F1
#
_cell.length_a   1.000
_cell.length_b   1.000
_cell.length_c   1.000
_cell.angle_alpha   90.00
_cell.angle_beta   90.00
_cell.angle_gamma   90.00
#
_symmetry.space_group_name_H-M   'P 1'
#
loop_
_entity.id
_entity.type
_entity.pdbx_description
1 polymer ?
#
loop_
_entity_poly.entity_id
_entity_poly.type
_entity_poly.pdbx_seq_one_letter_code
_entity_poly.pdbx_strand_id
1 'polypeptide(L)'
;MLETSEKSDLTPLQRAQGLLSERKSHEALQIVNQVLRATPGSWSAHMRMARIREWLGQFDKAVEALDRAGELGAPATAVRESKRRIDTTQALVEKAKSALNQGTAELALEDLQAARKMRSSGIVELHLARALRATGDIGQALELIDGFLAERPRHSLAIRLRTEIGKDLPLPAPGHAKTRETRKKAAASEAKPSRQKKPVSDFDSMLAERIAKIEAALPERARPERMAELRKHIRWIKGQAEKIEDRNWANDVVYAKAAYFLNAPTPKPAIDNYDSDLIAKSVEYGYIIWPRRIRAYIRHGKVLDIGCGFGAFGNGFLVAGAADYVGIDPKMPLDSSAVKNKRKRIKADLGITPRDIMRKCPNIRLINGVVEDLGASEQFDVVALHNVTEHLANIREIIPDIRKLLKPGGRLIYHHHNFYCWNGHHQAPNQPQNYTPGVAEQDRMADWNHIIAAPDMPADHYVNAGLNHIRLNEIKAATERHYALEIWKEIDSPAAVTKRLNHSVLAKIQNFDPTLTKRDLTVNAVLCVATPK
;
A
#
# COMPACT_ATOMS: atom_id res chain seq x y z
N MET A 1 -36.40 39.45 -31.38
CA MET A 1 -35.46 38.55 -30.70
C MET A 1 -34.15 39.30 -30.52
N LEU A 2 -33.95 39.89 -29.35
CA LEU A 2 -32.70 40.55 -28.94
C LEU A 2 -32.31 39.89 -27.61
N GLU A 3 -31.47 38.85 -27.66
CA GLU A 3 -30.79 38.33 -26.48
C GLU A 3 -29.43 39.01 -26.39
N THR A 4 -29.39 40.09 -25.62
CA THR A 4 -28.18 40.74 -25.13
C THR A 4 -27.56 39.85 -24.04
N SER A 5 -26.64 38.97 -24.43
CA SER A 5 -25.72 38.33 -23.49
C SER A 5 -24.59 39.31 -23.14
N GLU A 6 -24.84 40.21 -22.18
CA GLU A 6 -23.78 40.86 -21.40
C GLU A 6 -23.00 39.74 -20.67
N LYS A 7 -21.90 39.28 -21.27
CA LYS A 7 -20.91 38.50 -20.54
C LYS A 7 -20.25 39.45 -19.55
N SER A 8 -20.78 39.48 -18.34
CA SER A 8 -20.18 40.13 -17.17
C SER A 8 -18.68 39.79 -17.09
N ASP A 9 -17.83 40.82 -17.17
CA ASP A 9 -16.38 40.73 -17.02
C ASP A 9 -16.02 40.41 -15.55
N LEU A 10 -16.29 39.18 -15.13
CA LEU A 10 -15.87 38.70 -13.82
C LEU A 10 -14.34 38.63 -13.76
N THR A 11 -13.76 39.24 -12.73
CA THR A 11 -12.34 39.08 -12.42
C THR A 11 -11.99 37.59 -12.22
N PRO A 12 -10.74 37.16 -12.45
CA PRO A 12 -10.33 35.77 -12.23
C PRO A 12 -10.70 35.24 -10.83
N LEU A 13 -10.58 36.07 -9.79
CA LEU A 13 -10.94 35.68 -8.42
C LEU A 13 -12.47 35.58 -8.20
N GLN A 14 -13.28 36.40 -8.88
CA GLN A 14 -14.74 36.23 -8.88
C GLN A 14 -15.16 34.97 -9.63
N ARG A 15 -14.50 34.67 -10.77
CA ARG A 15 -14.72 33.41 -11.49
C ARG A 15 -14.33 32.19 -10.64
N ALA A 16 -13.19 32.23 -9.95
CA ALA A 16 -12.79 31.17 -9.03
C ALA A 16 -13.80 30.99 -7.89
N GLN A 17 -14.38 32.09 -7.39
CA GLN A 17 -15.44 32.02 -6.39
C GLN A 17 -16.74 31.40 -6.94
N GLY A 18 -17.12 31.75 -8.18
CA GLY A 18 -18.27 31.15 -8.88
C GLY A 18 -18.08 29.64 -9.09
N LEU A 19 -16.90 29.23 -9.54
CA LEU A 19 -16.54 27.81 -9.66
C LEU A 19 -16.61 27.09 -8.32
N LEU A 20 -16.18 27.73 -7.23
CA LEU A 20 -16.29 27.13 -5.91
C LEU A 20 -17.75 26.96 -5.46
N SER A 21 -18.64 27.92 -5.74
CA SER A 21 -20.09 27.75 -5.50
C SER A 21 -20.74 26.69 -6.39
N GLU A 22 -20.22 26.50 -7.60
CA GLU A 22 -20.57 25.41 -8.51
C GLU A 22 -19.85 24.10 -8.17
N ARG A 23 -19.17 24.02 -7.02
CA ARG A 23 -18.45 22.83 -6.54
C ARG A 23 -17.25 22.39 -7.41
N LYS A 24 -16.81 23.21 -8.36
CA LYS A 24 -15.63 22.99 -9.23
C LYS A 24 -14.33 23.45 -8.58
N SER A 25 -14.02 22.87 -7.42
CA SER A 25 -12.89 23.28 -6.56
C SER A 25 -11.51 23.18 -7.24
N HIS A 26 -11.28 22.17 -8.10
CA HIS A 26 -10.00 22.03 -8.82
C HIS A 26 -9.80 23.10 -9.89
N GLU A 27 -10.84 23.42 -10.66
CA GLU A 27 -10.79 24.49 -11.66
C GLU A 27 -10.60 25.85 -10.97
N ALA A 28 -11.30 26.08 -9.85
CA ALA A 28 -11.10 27.27 -9.02
C ALA A 28 -9.64 27.37 -8.55
N LEU A 29 -9.05 26.25 -8.10
CA LEU A 29 -7.65 26.20 -7.66
C LEU A 29 -6.68 26.54 -8.79
N GLN A 30 -6.93 26.05 -10.02
CA GLN A 30 -6.12 26.36 -11.19
C GLN A 30 -6.14 27.86 -11.51
N ILE A 31 -7.30 28.51 -11.45
CA ILE A 31 -7.42 29.95 -11.68
C ILE A 31 -6.66 30.73 -10.61
N VAL A 32 -6.82 30.39 -9.32
CA VAL A 32 -6.10 31.09 -8.24
C VAL A 32 -4.58 30.89 -8.38
N ASN A 33 -4.12 29.69 -8.77
CA ASN A 33 -2.70 29.44 -9.04
C ASN A 33 -2.18 30.27 -10.23
N GLN A 34 -2.98 30.50 -11.27
CA GLN A 34 -2.60 31.39 -12.37
C GLN A 34 -2.46 32.84 -11.88
N VAL A 35 -3.41 33.33 -11.09
CA VAL A 35 -3.33 34.68 -10.48
C VAL A 35 -2.09 34.80 -9.60
N LEU A 36 -1.78 33.80 -8.77
CA LEU A 36 -0.60 33.82 -7.90
C LEU A 36 0.72 33.71 -8.66
N ARG A 37 0.75 33.07 -9.84
CA ARG A 37 1.93 33.10 -10.72
C ARG A 37 2.18 34.49 -11.31
N ALA A 38 1.11 35.17 -11.73
CA ALA A 38 1.20 36.53 -12.27
C ALA A 38 1.45 37.59 -11.19
N THR A 39 0.86 37.40 -10.01
CA THR A 39 0.91 38.34 -8.89
C THR A 39 1.08 37.60 -7.57
N PRO A 40 2.32 37.14 -7.24
CA PRO A 40 2.57 36.36 -6.03
C PRO A 40 2.22 37.08 -4.72
N GLY A 41 2.25 38.42 -4.74
CA GLY A 41 1.92 39.29 -3.60
C GLY A 41 0.43 39.56 -3.40
N SER A 42 -0.47 38.92 -4.15
CA SER A 42 -1.92 39.13 -4.01
C SER A 42 -2.47 38.43 -2.76
N TRP A 43 -2.65 39.18 -1.66
CA TRP A 43 -3.23 38.65 -0.42
C TRP A 43 -4.65 38.09 -0.64
N SER A 44 -5.44 38.70 -1.53
CA SER A 44 -6.80 38.26 -1.84
C SER A 44 -6.82 36.92 -2.58
N ALA A 45 -5.82 36.65 -3.43
CA ALA A 45 -5.64 35.35 -4.07
C ALA A 45 -5.24 34.27 -3.05
N HIS A 46 -4.37 34.59 -2.08
CA HIS A 46 -4.04 33.67 -0.98
C HIS A 46 -5.24 33.38 -0.06
N MET A 47 -6.09 34.38 0.24
CA MET A 47 -7.36 34.15 0.95
C MET A 47 -8.29 33.20 0.20
N ARG A 48 -8.38 33.32 -1.13
CA ARG A 48 -9.16 32.39 -1.97
C ARG A 48 -8.53 31.00 -2.02
N MET A 49 -7.21 30.92 -2.12
CA MET A 49 -6.44 29.67 -2.04
C MET A 49 -6.74 28.92 -0.74
N ALA A 50 -6.68 29.61 0.40
CA ALA A 50 -7.03 29.05 1.70
C ALA A 50 -8.43 28.46 1.71
N ARG A 51 -9.41 29.22 1.20
CA ARG A 51 -10.81 28.78 1.14
C ARG A 51 -11.02 27.53 0.28
N ILE A 52 -10.33 27.44 -0.86
CA ILE A 52 -10.40 26.26 -1.73
C ILE A 52 -9.71 25.07 -1.07
N ARG A 53 -8.57 25.28 -0.39
CA ARG A 53 -7.86 24.22 0.35
C ARG A 53 -8.68 23.69 1.54
N GLU A 54 -9.36 24.58 2.26
CA GLU A 54 -10.35 24.22 3.29
C GLU A 54 -11.45 23.31 2.71
N TRP A 55 -12.00 23.66 1.55
CA TRP A 55 -13.00 22.84 0.83
C TRP A 55 -12.44 21.46 0.40
N LEU A 56 -11.17 21.43 0.01
CA LEU A 56 -10.48 20.19 -0.35
C LEU A 56 -10.18 19.30 0.87
N GLY A 57 -10.34 19.82 2.09
CA GLY A 57 -9.97 19.14 3.33
C GLY A 57 -8.47 19.21 3.64
N GLN A 58 -7.75 20.14 3.01
CA GLN A 58 -6.32 20.37 3.21
C GLN A 58 -6.13 21.49 4.24
N PHE A 59 -6.51 21.23 5.49
CA PHE A 59 -6.60 22.27 6.53
C PHE A 59 -5.25 22.95 6.82
N ASP A 60 -4.16 22.19 6.97
CA ASP A 60 -2.83 22.77 7.22
C ASP A 60 -2.40 23.71 6.10
N LYS A 61 -2.56 23.27 4.85
CA LYS A 61 -2.27 24.07 3.66
C LYS A 61 -3.18 25.30 3.54
N ALA A 62 -4.40 25.23 4.07
CA ALA A 62 -5.31 26.37 4.12
C ALA A 62 -4.82 27.40 5.13
N VAL A 63 -4.34 26.96 6.30
CA VAL A 63 -3.73 27.82 7.32
C VAL A 63 -2.45 28.48 6.78
N GLU A 64 -1.57 27.73 6.11
CA GLU A 64 -0.38 28.29 5.44
C GLU A 64 -0.73 29.41 4.45
N ALA A 65 -1.78 29.22 3.66
CA ALA A 65 -2.24 30.24 2.72
C ALA A 65 -2.82 31.47 3.43
N LEU A 66 -3.45 31.30 4.60
CA LEU A 66 -3.92 32.41 5.44
C LEU A 66 -2.78 33.18 6.09
N ASP A 67 -1.74 32.48 6.55
CA ASP A 67 -0.51 33.12 7.05
C ASP A 67 0.13 33.98 5.97
N ARG A 68 0.28 33.40 4.77
CA ARG A 68 0.82 34.14 3.64
C ARG A 68 -0.03 35.35 3.26
N ALA A 69 -1.37 35.23 3.33
CA ALA A 69 -2.25 36.37 3.11
C ALA A 69 -2.03 37.47 4.17
N GLY A 70 -1.87 37.10 5.44
CA GLY A 70 -1.60 38.03 6.54
C GLY A 70 -0.29 38.79 6.36
N GLU A 71 0.79 38.09 5.98
CA GLU A 71 2.09 38.69 5.66
C GLU A 71 2.01 39.70 4.50
N LEU A 72 1.09 39.47 3.56
CA LEU A 72 0.85 40.31 2.38
C LEU A 72 -0.18 41.42 2.63
N GLY A 73 -0.58 41.66 3.89
CA GLY A 73 -1.44 42.76 4.28
C GLY A 73 -2.95 42.49 4.24
N ALA A 74 -3.38 41.22 4.26
CA ALA A 74 -4.79 40.89 4.46
C ALA A 74 -5.29 41.42 5.83
N PRO A 75 -6.56 41.83 5.94
CA PRO A 75 -7.11 42.26 7.23
C PRO A 75 -6.94 41.19 8.31
N ALA A 76 -6.26 41.54 9.39
CA ALA A 76 -5.89 40.59 10.46
C ALA A 76 -7.11 39.91 11.11
N THR A 77 -8.24 40.60 11.18
CA THR A 77 -9.53 40.06 11.66
C THR A 77 -10.02 38.93 10.75
N ALA A 78 -10.04 39.15 9.43
CA ALA A 78 -10.49 38.16 8.45
C ALA A 78 -9.61 36.90 8.41
N VAL A 79 -8.28 37.08 8.54
CA VAL A 79 -7.32 35.97 8.65
C VAL A 79 -7.59 35.17 9.92
N ARG A 80 -7.70 35.84 11.07
CA ARG A 80 -7.94 35.20 12.38
C ARG A 80 -9.26 34.43 12.42
N GLU A 81 -10.34 35.01 11.91
CA GLU A 81 -11.64 34.36 11.84
C GLU A 81 -11.62 33.14 10.92
N SER A 82 -10.92 33.22 9.80
CA SER A 82 -10.77 32.10 8.87
C SER A 82 -9.96 30.95 9.46
N LYS A 83 -8.89 31.25 10.19
CA LYS A 83 -8.12 30.22 10.91
C LYS A 83 -8.96 29.54 12.00
N ARG A 84 -9.60 30.33 12.86
CA ARG A 84 -10.48 29.80 13.92
C ARG A 84 -11.56 28.88 13.36
N ARG A 85 -12.14 29.24 12.21
CA ARG A 85 -13.11 28.40 11.52
C ARG A 85 -12.49 27.08 11.05
N ILE A 86 -11.35 27.14 10.34
CA ILE A 86 -10.63 25.95 9.87
C ILE A 86 -10.28 25.01 11.05
N ASP A 87 -9.72 25.55 12.13
CA ASP A 87 -9.34 24.79 13.32
C ASP A 87 -10.57 24.09 13.93
N THR A 88 -11.69 24.82 14.00
CA THR A 88 -12.94 24.27 14.55
C THR A 88 -13.52 23.17 13.64
N THR A 89 -13.54 23.40 12.33
CA THR A 89 -13.97 22.40 11.35
C THR A 89 -13.09 21.15 11.41
N GLN A 90 -11.77 21.31 11.49
CA GLN A 90 -10.82 20.20 11.60
C GLN A 90 -11.05 19.41 12.89
N ALA A 91 -11.20 20.09 14.03
CA ALA A 91 -11.48 19.44 15.31
C ALA A 91 -12.78 18.62 15.27
N LEU A 92 -13.86 19.16 14.67
CA LEU A 92 -15.13 18.45 14.51
C LEU A 92 -14.99 17.22 13.60
N VAL A 93 -14.26 17.34 12.48
CA VAL A 93 -14.02 16.22 11.56
C VAL A 93 -13.20 15.11 12.23
N GLU A 94 -12.16 15.44 13.00
CA GLU A 94 -11.36 14.44 13.73
C GLU A 94 -12.17 13.77 14.84
N LYS A 95 -12.97 14.53 15.59
CA LYS A 95 -13.88 13.99 16.59
C LYS A 95 -14.89 13.02 15.96
N ALA A 96 -15.49 13.40 14.82
CA ALA A 96 -16.41 12.54 14.09
C ALA A 96 -15.75 11.27 13.55
N LYS A 97 -14.51 11.35 13.04
CA LYS A 97 -13.74 10.17 12.61
C LYS A 97 -13.50 9.21 13.77
N SER A 98 -13.14 9.74 14.95
CA SER A 98 -12.97 8.92 16.16
C SER A 98 -14.29 8.22 16.53
N ALA A 99 -15.40 8.95 16.55
CA ALA A 99 -16.73 8.41 16.84
C ALA A 99 -17.14 7.29 15.85
N LEU A 100 -16.91 7.48 14.54
CA LEU A 100 -17.16 6.44 13.53
C LEU A 100 -16.32 5.18 13.75
N ASN A 101 -15.07 5.33 14.21
CA ASN A 101 -14.20 4.18 14.48
C ASN A 101 -14.61 3.44 15.77
N GLN A 102 -15.26 4.14 16.70
CA GLN A 102 -15.78 3.58 17.95
C GLN A 102 -17.20 3.00 17.80
N GLY A 103 -17.81 3.11 16.62
CA GLY A 103 -19.16 2.62 16.35
C GLY A 103 -20.28 3.54 16.85
N THR A 104 -19.97 4.78 17.24
CA THR A 104 -20.96 5.78 17.71
C THR A 104 -21.31 6.74 16.57
N ALA A 105 -22.08 6.27 15.58
CA ALA A 105 -22.33 6.99 14.33
C ALA A 105 -23.19 8.26 14.51
N GLU A 106 -24.06 8.28 15.52
CA GLU A 106 -24.95 9.40 15.84
C GLU A 106 -24.16 10.62 16.33
N LEU A 107 -23.14 10.40 17.18
CA LEU A 107 -22.23 11.45 17.63
C LEU A 107 -21.42 12.03 16.47
N ALA A 108 -20.94 11.15 15.57
CA ALA A 108 -20.24 11.59 14.37
C ALA A 108 -21.15 12.43 13.47
N LEU A 109 -22.43 12.06 13.33
CA LEU A 109 -23.41 12.78 12.54
C LEU A 109 -23.62 14.20 13.09
N GLU A 110 -23.76 14.36 14.41
CA GLU A 110 -23.90 15.66 15.08
C GLU A 110 -22.69 16.58 14.81
N ASP A 111 -21.48 16.08 15.03
CA ASP A 111 -20.25 16.84 14.82
C ASP A 111 -20.07 17.25 13.35
N LEU A 112 -20.40 16.36 12.41
CA LEU A 112 -20.31 16.64 10.96
C LEU A 112 -21.39 17.61 10.49
N GLN A 113 -22.59 17.58 11.07
CA GLN A 113 -23.63 18.58 10.80
C GLN A 113 -23.22 19.96 11.34
N ALA A 114 -22.59 20.01 12.51
CA ALA A 114 -22.02 21.25 13.05
C ALA A 114 -20.91 21.80 12.13
N ALA A 115 -20.01 20.93 11.65
CA ALA A 115 -18.98 21.32 10.68
C ALA A 115 -19.60 21.83 9.36
N ARG A 116 -20.64 21.17 8.85
CA ARG A 116 -21.35 21.57 7.62
C ARG A 116 -21.96 22.98 7.75
N LYS A 117 -22.47 23.36 8.92
CA LYS A 117 -23.01 24.71 9.18
C LYS A 117 -21.95 25.81 9.10
N MET A 118 -20.67 25.48 9.33
CA MET A 118 -19.54 26.41 9.21
C MET A 118 -19.11 26.70 7.77
N ARG A 119 -19.95 26.32 6.78
CA ARG A 119 -19.73 26.50 5.33
C ARG A 119 -18.54 25.72 4.75
N SER A 120 -18.07 24.65 5.38
CA SER A 120 -17.12 23.73 4.73
C SER A 120 -17.88 22.64 3.98
N SER A 121 -17.70 22.51 2.67
CA SER A 121 -18.14 21.30 1.96
C SER A 121 -17.02 20.73 1.08
N GLY A 122 -17.20 19.50 0.60
CA GLY A 122 -16.13 18.61 0.20
C GLY A 122 -15.90 17.52 1.24
N ILE A 123 -14.80 17.57 2.00
CA ILE A 123 -14.41 16.46 2.89
C ILE A 123 -15.45 16.15 3.99
N VAL A 124 -16.18 17.17 4.46
CA VAL A 124 -17.27 17.01 5.43
C VAL A 124 -18.40 16.18 4.84
N GLU A 125 -18.74 16.35 3.56
CA GLU A 125 -19.81 15.58 2.90
C GLU A 125 -19.43 14.10 2.76
N LEU A 126 -18.16 13.81 2.47
CA LEU A 126 -17.65 12.43 2.43
C LEU A 126 -17.81 11.73 3.79
N HIS A 127 -17.43 12.40 4.87
CA HIS A 127 -17.58 11.83 6.21
C HIS A 127 -19.05 11.77 6.66
N LEU A 128 -19.87 12.74 6.26
CA LEU A 128 -21.29 12.75 6.55
C LEU A 128 -22.01 11.59 5.84
N ALA A 129 -21.66 11.29 4.58
CA ALA A 129 -22.15 10.09 3.89
C ALA A 129 -21.78 8.80 4.62
N ARG A 130 -20.57 8.73 5.21
CA ARG A 130 -20.13 7.57 5.99
C ARG A 130 -20.93 7.43 7.30
N ALA A 131 -21.23 8.54 7.98
CA ALA A 131 -22.05 8.53 9.18
C ALA A 131 -23.51 8.13 8.89
N LEU A 132 -24.12 8.72 7.85
CA LEU A 132 -25.48 8.40 7.43
C LEU A 132 -25.64 6.93 7.02
N ARG A 133 -24.66 6.38 6.31
CA ARG A 133 -24.63 4.94 6.02
C ARG A 133 -24.65 4.12 7.31
N ALA A 134 -23.83 4.50 8.29
CA ALA A 134 -23.71 3.76 9.55
C ALA A 134 -24.99 3.86 10.41
N THR A 135 -25.75 4.95 10.31
CA THR A 135 -27.07 5.11 10.96
C THR A 135 -28.24 4.55 10.15
N GLY A 136 -27.97 3.95 8.97
CA GLY A 136 -28.99 3.34 8.11
C GLY A 136 -29.72 4.30 7.15
N ASP A 137 -29.34 5.58 7.08
CA ASP A 137 -29.86 6.53 6.09
C ASP A 137 -29.10 6.41 4.76
N ILE A 138 -29.35 5.28 4.09
CA ILE A 138 -28.69 4.91 2.83
C ILE A 138 -28.99 5.91 1.71
N GLY A 139 -30.21 6.44 1.67
CA GLY A 139 -30.65 7.39 0.64
C GLY A 139 -29.86 8.70 0.70
N GLN A 140 -29.78 9.32 1.87
CA GLN A 140 -29.02 10.57 2.02
C GLN A 140 -27.50 10.33 1.89
N ALA A 141 -27.01 9.16 2.32
CA ALA A 141 -25.61 8.78 2.12
C ALA A 141 -25.24 8.69 0.63
N LEU A 142 -26.13 8.13 -0.22
CA LEU A 142 -25.96 8.06 -1.67
C LEU A 142 -25.93 9.44 -2.31
N GLU A 143 -26.88 10.31 -1.95
CA GLU A 143 -26.95 11.66 -2.50
C GLU A 143 -25.66 12.44 -2.25
N LEU A 144 -25.17 12.40 -1.01
CA LEU A 144 -23.93 13.08 -0.63
C LEU A 144 -22.71 12.48 -1.32
N ILE A 145 -22.59 11.15 -1.40
CA ILE A 145 -21.42 10.53 -2.01
C ILE A 145 -21.40 10.72 -3.53
N ASP A 146 -22.56 10.72 -4.18
CA ASP A 146 -22.69 10.97 -5.61
C ASP A 146 -22.39 12.44 -5.93
N GLY A 147 -22.88 13.38 -5.11
CA GLY A 147 -22.48 14.79 -5.19
C GLY A 147 -20.98 14.97 -5.06
N PHE A 148 -20.36 14.34 -4.05
CA PHE A 148 -18.91 14.39 -3.85
C PHE A 148 -18.13 13.75 -5.02
N LEU A 149 -18.61 12.65 -5.59
CA LEU A 149 -17.97 11.96 -6.72
C LEU A 149 -18.17 12.67 -8.05
N ALA A 150 -19.26 13.42 -8.23
CA ALA A 150 -19.42 14.29 -9.39
C ALA A 150 -18.29 15.34 -9.44
N GLU A 151 -17.88 15.86 -8.28
CA GLU A 151 -16.74 16.78 -8.17
C GLU A 151 -15.38 16.08 -8.26
N ARG A 152 -15.28 14.85 -7.75
CA ARG A 152 -14.03 14.11 -7.57
C ARG A 152 -14.17 12.65 -8.05
N PRO A 153 -14.35 12.40 -9.36
CA PRO A 153 -14.71 11.09 -9.89
C PRO A 153 -13.65 10.01 -9.65
N ARG A 154 -12.42 10.40 -9.29
CA ARG A 154 -11.28 9.50 -9.04
C ARG A 154 -10.93 9.35 -7.55
N HIS A 155 -11.73 9.91 -6.64
CA HIS A 155 -11.43 9.84 -5.21
C HIS A 155 -11.64 8.42 -4.67
N SER A 156 -10.53 7.70 -4.45
CA SER A 156 -10.53 6.26 -4.15
C SER A 156 -11.41 5.87 -2.95
N LEU A 157 -11.34 6.63 -1.86
CA LEU A 157 -12.16 6.38 -0.68
C LEU A 157 -13.65 6.61 -0.95
N ALA A 158 -13.99 7.58 -1.79
CA ALA A 158 -15.38 7.89 -2.11
C ALA A 158 -15.99 6.83 -3.04
N ILE A 159 -15.22 6.36 -4.04
CA ILE A 159 -15.62 5.25 -4.92
C ILE A 159 -15.89 3.99 -4.08
N ARG A 160 -14.99 3.69 -3.13
CA ARG A 160 -15.15 2.57 -2.21
C ARG A 160 -16.40 2.74 -1.35
N LEU A 161 -16.59 3.90 -0.73
CA LEU A 161 -17.75 4.18 0.11
C LEU A 161 -19.05 4.06 -0.68
N ARG A 162 -19.12 4.64 -1.89
CA ARG A 162 -20.27 4.49 -2.79
C ARG A 162 -20.57 3.03 -3.11
N THR A 163 -19.53 2.22 -3.36
CA THR A 163 -19.69 0.78 -3.60
C THR A 163 -20.22 0.05 -2.36
N GLU A 164 -19.78 0.45 -1.16
CA GLU A 164 -20.27 -0.10 0.11
C GLU A 164 -21.74 0.28 0.35
N ILE A 165 -22.10 1.57 0.20
CA ILE A 165 -23.50 2.03 0.28
C ILE A 165 -24.38 1.31 -0.76
N GLY A 166 -23.84 1.09 -1.96
CA GLY A 166 -24.46 0.34 -3.05
C GLY A 166 -24.87 -1.09 -2.70
N LYS A 167 -24.15 -1.74 -1.77
CA LYS A 167 -24.47 -3.10 -1.30
C LYS A 167 -25.57 -3.11 -0.24
N ASP A 168 -25.74 -2.00 0.47
CA ASP A 168 -26.73 -1.85 1.53
C ASP A 168 -28.09 -1.38 0.98
N LEU A 169 -28.16 -1.02 -0.30
CA LEU A 169 -29.42 -0.77 -1.00
C LEU A 169 -30.27 -2.04 -1.00
N PRO A 170 -31.53 -1.98 -0.53
CA PRO A 170 -32.44 -3.09 -0.66
C PRO A 170 -32.54 -3.46 -2.14
N LEU A 171 -32.34 -4.75 -2.44
CA LEU A 171 -32.52 -5.24 -3.80
C LEU A 171 -33.93 -4.85 -4.25
N PRO A 172 -34.09 -4.29 -5.47
CA PRO A 172 -35.41 -4.02 -5.99
C PRO A 172 -36.23 -5.30 -5.90
N ALA A 173 -37.46 -5.18 -5.39
CA ALA A 173 -38.37 -6.32 -5.27
C ALA A 173 -38.40 -7.09 -6.61
N PRO A 174 -38.42 -8.42 -6.59
CA PRO A 174 -38.30 -9.23 -7.80
C PRO A 174 -39.55 -9.04 -8.67
N GLY A 175 -39.52 -8.03 -9.52
CA GLY A 175 -40.56 -7.66 -10.47
C GLY A 175 -39.94 -6.88 -11.61
N HIS A 176 -39.83 -7.54 -12.77
CA HIS A 176 -39.34 -7.02 -14.06
C HIS A 176 -37.82 -6.98 -14.29
N ALA A 177 -37.19 -8.17 -14.36
CA ALA A 177 -35.93 -8.33 -15.09
C ALA A 177 -36.20 -8.88 -16.50
N LYS A 178 -36.12 -8.03 -17.53
CA LYS A 178 -36.01 -8.48 -18.93
C LYS A 178 -34.62 -9.07 -19.16
N THR A 179 -34.62 -10.35 -19.51
CA THR A 179 -33.65 -11.10 -20.33
C THR A 179 -32.17 -10.68 -20.30
N ARG A 180 -31.39 -11.41 -19.50
CA ARG A 180 -29.92 -11.44 -19.57
C ARG A 180 -29.44 -12.76 -20.19
N GLU A 181 -29.79 -12.97 -21.45
CA GLU A 181 -29.22 -14.01 -22.30
C GLU A 181 -28.17 -13.36 -23.21
N THR A 182 -26.90 -13.37 -22.80
CA THR A 182 -25.69 -13.21 -23.65
C THR A 182 -24.45 -13.05 -22.78
N ARG A 183 -23.98 -14.13 -22.15
CA ARG A 183 -22.59 -14.19 -21.66
C ARG A 183 -22.06 -15.61 -21.42
N LYS A 184 -22.44 -16.56 -22.28
CA LYS A 184 -21.96 -17.97 -22.21
C LYS A 184 -21.06 -18.42 -23.37
N LYS A 185 -20.61 -17.52 -24.26
CA LYS A 185 -19.70 -17.85 -25.36
C LYS A 185 -18.42 -17.00 -25.31
N ALA A 186 -17.53 -17.29 -24.37
CA ALA A 186 -16.10 -16.89 -24.42
C ALA A 186 -15.32 -17.51 -23.25
N ALA A 187 -15.23 -18.85 -23.20
CA ALA A 187 -14.25 -19.55 -22.35
C ALA A 187 -14.09 -21.02 -22.79
N ALA A 188 -13.64 -21.23 -24.03
CA ALA A 188 -13.05 -22.50 -24.44
C ALA A 188 -11.57 -22.23 -24.73
N SER A 189 -10.76 -22.13 -23.67
CA SER A 189 -9.31 -22.14 -23.80
C SER A 189 -8.83 -23.57 -23.59
N GLU A 190 -8.14 -24.09 -24.59
CA GLU A 190 -7.48 -25.38 -24.65
C GLU A 190 -6.86 -25.81 -23.30
N ALA A 191 -7.38 -26.91 -22.75
CA ALA A 191 -6.83 -27.55 -21.57
C ALA A 191 -5.43 -28.10 -21.92
N LYS A 192 -4.38 -27.48 -21.35
CA LYS A 192 -3.02 -28.03 -21.44
C LYS A 192 -3.01 -29.48 -20.95
N PRO A 193 -2.30 -30.39 -21.63
CA PRO A 193 -2.25 -31.80 -21.26
C PRO A 193 -1.86 -31.95 -19.78
N SER A 194 -2.65 -32.73 -19.05
CA SER A 194 -2.43 -33.00 -17.64
C SER A 194 -1.02 -33.56 -17.46
N ARG A 195 -0.18 -32.81 -16.76
CA ARG A 195 1.18 -33.25 -16.42
C ARG A 195 1.04 -34.55 -15.62
N GLN A 196 1.50 -35.67 -16.18
CA GLN A 196 1.55 -36.94 -15.47
C GLN A 196 2.23 -36.70 -14.12
N LYS A 197 1.54 -37.01 -13.02
CA LYS A 197 2.07 -36.85 -11.67
C LYS A 197 3.29 -37.76 -11.56
N LYS A 198 4.49 -37.18 -11.35
CA LYS A 198 5.68 -37.96 -11.03
C LYS A 198 5.38 -38.83 -9.80
N PRO A 199 5.90 -40.07 -9.75
CA PRO A 199 5.75 -40.92 -8.57
C PRO A 199 6.25 -40.16 -7.34
N VAL A 200 5.46 -40.20 -6.26
CA VAL A 200 5.82 -39.60 -4.97
C VAL A 200 6.97 -40.42 -4.40
N SER A 201 8.07 -39.78 -3.98
CA SER A 201 9.19 -40.52 -3.40
C SER A 201 8.83 -41.04 -2.00
N ASP A 202 9.43 -42.15 -1.56
CA ASP A 202 9.22 -42.68 -0.21
C ASP A 202 9.49 -41.62 0.87
N PHE A 203 10.48 -40.77 0.65
CA PHE A 203 10.79 -39.65 1.53
C PHE A 203 9.65 -38.64 1.62
N ASP A 204 9.01 -38.28 0.51
CA ASP A 204 7.88 -37.33 0.49
C ASP A 204 6.70 -37.91 1.28
N SER A 205 6.42 -39.21 1.12
CA SER A 205 5.38 -39.92 1.88
C SER A 205 5.68 -39.93 3.38
N MET A 206 6.91 -40.27 3.77
CA MET A 206 7.34 -40.23 5.17
C MET A 206 7.28 -38.82 5.77
N LEU A 207 7.70 -37.81 5.01
CA LEU A 207 7.65 -36.41 5.46
C LEU A 207 6.21 -35.96 5.69
N ALA A 208 5.31 -36.26 4.76
CA ALA A 208 3.88 -35.95 4.89
C ALA A 208 3.26 -36.65 6.11
N GLU A 209 3.58 -37.93 6.34
CA GLU A 209 3.14 -38.68 7.51
C GLU A 209 3.63 -38.04 8.81
N ARG A 210 4.90 -37.59 8.87
CA ARG A 210 5.48 -36.92 10.05
C ARG A 210 4.80 -35.59 10.35
N ILE A 211 4.48 -34.80 9.32
CA ILE A 211 3.73 -33.55 9.47
C ILE A 211 2.31 -33.85 9.97
N ALA A 212 1.62 -34.84 9.42
CA ALA A 212 0.29 -35.23 9.86
C ALA A 212 0.26 -35.66 11.33
N LYS A 213 1.28 -36.41 11.79
CA LYS A 213 1.44 -36.78 13.21
C LYS A 213 1.65 -35.58 14.12
N ILE A 214 2.43 -34.59 13.68
CA ILE A 214 2.57 -33.33 14.42
C ILE A 214 1.22 -32.64 14.56
N GLU A 215 0.49 -32.50 13.45
CA GLU A 215 -0.82 -31.82 13.41
C GLU A 215 -1.86 -32.51 14.30
N ALA A 216 -1.90 -33.84 14.30
CA ALA A 216 -2.77 -34.62 15.16
C ALA A 216 -2.46 -34.46 16.66
N ALA A 217 -1.19 -34.24 17.03
CA ALA A 217 -0.76 -34.11 18.43
C ALA A 217 -0.87 -32.68 18.99
N LEU A 218 -0.98 -31.65 18.14
CA LEU A 218 -0.99 -30.23 18.55
C LEU A 218 -2.14 -29.81 19.49
N PRO A 219 -3.40 -30.31 19.32
CA PRO A 219 -4.49 -29.96 20.24
C PRO A 219 -4.22 -30.38 21.68
N GLU A 220 -3.43 -31.45 21.88
CA GLU A 220 -3.11 -32.00 23.20
C GLU A 220 -1.70 -31.61 23.69
N ARG A 221 -1.08 -30.59 23.10
CA ARG A 221 0.32 -30.18 23.39
C ARG A 221 0.61 -29.82 24.85
N ALA A 222 -0.42 -29.57 25.67
CA ALA A 222 -0.28 -29.35 27.10
C ALA A 222 0.11 -30.62 27.87
N ARG A 223 -0.14 -31.81 27.30
CA ARG A 223 0.23 -33.09 27.93
C ARG A 223 1.70 -33.44 27.68
N PRO A 224 2.49 -33.80 28.71
CA PRO A 224 3.93 -34.07 28.57
C PRO A 224 4.29 -35.14 27.52
N GLU A 225 3.50 -36.22 27.45
CA GLU A 225 3.69 -37.33 26.52
C GLU A 225 3.49 -36.90 25.06
N ARG A 226 2.51 -36.04 24.80
CA ARG A 226 2.26 -35.45 23.47
C ARG A 226 3.36 -34.49 23.08
N MET A 227 3.86 -33.69 24.03
CA MET A 227 5.02 -32.83 23.80
C MET A 227 6.28 -33.65 23.46
N ALA A 228 6.50 -34.80 24.11
CA ALA A 228 7.61 -35.70 23.79
C ALA A 228 7.47 -36.31 22.37
N GLU A 229 6.25 -36.69 21.98
CA GLU A 229 5.92 -37.16 20.62
C GLU A 229 6.20 -36.09 19.56
N LEU A 230 5.72 -34.86 19.78
CA LEU A 230 6.01 -33.70 18.91
C LEU A 230 7.52 -33.50 18.74
N ARG A 231 8.28 -33.50 19.84
CA ARG A 231 9.75 -33.36 19.81
C ARG A 231 10.43 -34.48 19.04
N LYS A 232 9.92 -35.72 19.07
CA LYS A 232 10.45 -36.84 18.29
C LYS A 232 10.31 -36.57 16.79
N HIS A 233 9.14 -36.13 16.34
CA HIS A 233 8.90 -35.82 14.92
C HIS A 233 9.69 -34.59 14.45
N ILE A 234 9.76 -33.53 15.26
CA ILE A 234 10.55 -32.34 14.94
C ILE A 234 12.04 -32.67 14.85
N ARG A 235 12.59 -33.49 15.76
CA ARG A 235 13.99 -33.96 15.68
C ARG A 235 14.25 -34.75 14.40
N TRP A 236 13.32 -35.61 14.01
CA TRP A 236 13.43 -36.34 12.74
C TRP A 236 13.49 -35.37 11.55
N ILE A 237 12.59 -34.36 11.48
CA ILE A 237 12.60 -33.34 10.42
C ILE A 237 13.94 -32.59 10.39
N LYS A 238 14.45 -32.17 11.55
CA LYS A 238 15.76 -31.51 11.66
C LYS A 238 16.91 -32.39 11.16
N GLY A 239 16.84 -33.70 11.40
CA GLY A 239 17.79 -34.67 10.86
C GLY A 239 17.70 -34.89 9.34
N GLN A 240 16.73 -34.29 8.66
CA GLN A 240 16.57 -34.35 7.19
C GLN A 240 16.82 -32.99 6.52
N ALA A 241 17.61 -32.12 7.16
CA ALA A 241 17.87 -30.74 6.72
C ALA A 241 18.23 -30.64 5.23
N GLU A 242 19.26 -31.36 4.77
CA GLU A 242 19.74 -31.34 3.38
C GLU A 242 18.61 -31.61 2.38
N LYS A 243 17.81 -32.65 2.63
CA LYS A 243 16.69 -33.04 1.76
C LYS A 243 15.57 -32.00 1.71
N ILE A 244 15.41 -31.19 2.75
CA ILE A 244 14.35 -30.17 2.86
C ILE A 244 14.85 -28.82 2.31
N GLU A 245 16.10 -28.42 2.58
CA GLU A 245 16.63 -27.11 2.18
C GLU A 245 16.72 -26.93 0.67
N ASP A 246 17.04 -28.01 -0.06
CA ASP A 246 17.13 -28.02 -1.52
C ASP A 246 15.76 -27.95 -2.22
N ARG A 247 14.68 -28.17 -1.46
CA ARG A 247 13.34 -28.22 -2.01
C ARG A 247 12.72 -26.85 -2.12
N ASN A 248 11.79 -26.71 -3.07
CA ASN A 248 11.08 -25.46 -3.30
C ASN A 248 9.88 -25.31 -2.35
N TRP A 249 10.15 -25.23 -1.05
CA TRP A 249 9.14 -25.05 -0.01
C TRP A 249 8.35 -23.73 -0.12
N ALA A 250 8.76 -22.79 -0.98
CA ALA A 250 7.91 -21.65 -1.30
C ALA A 250 6.67 -22.04 -2.12
N ASN A 251 6.65 -23.21 -2.76
CA ASN A 251 5.59 -23.66 -3.66
C ASN A 251 4.96 -24.99 -3.24
N ASP A 252 5.36 -25.56 -2.10
CA ASP A 252 4.89 -26.86 -1.62
C ASP A 252 4.57 -26.76 -0.13
N VAL A 253 3.33 -27.10 0.22
CA VAL A 253 2.79 -26.94 1.58
C VAL A 253 3.46 -27.90 2.57
N VAL A 254 3.70 -29.15 2.18
CA VAL A 254 4.32 -30.15 3.07
C VAL A 254 5.74 -29.72 3.39
N TYR A 255 6.49 -29.31 2.36
CA TYR A 255 7.85 -28.82 2.54
C TYR A 255 7.91 -27.47 3.27
N ALA A 256 6.93 -26.57 3.12
CA ALA A 256 6.85 -25.34 3.92
C ALA A 256 6.68 -25.63 5.41
N LYS A 257 5.78 -26.57 5.76
CA LYS A 257 5.57 -27.01 7.15
C LYS A 257 6.82 -27.68 7.72
N ALA A 258 7.51 -28.50 6.92
CA ALA A 258 8.78 -29.09 7.32
C ALA A 258 9.87 -28.03 7.53
N ALA A 259 9.99 -27.06 6.61
CA ALA A 259 10.94 -25.96 6.69
C ALA A 259 10.71 -25.11 7.95
N TYR A 260 9.45 -24.87 8.33
CA TYR A 260 9.12 -24.19 9.58
C TYR A 260 9.76 -24.86 10.80
N PHE A 261 9.59 -26.18 10.96
CA PHE A 261 10.19 -26.91 12.09
C PHE A 261 11.70 -27.06 11.99
N LEU A 262 12.24 -27.18 10.76
CA LEU A 262 13.67 -27.23 10.50
C LEU A 262 14.36 -25.91 10.90
N ASN A 263 13.75 -24.78 10.55
CA ASN A 263 14.34 -23.46 10.72
C ASN A 263 14.09 -22.85 12.10
N ALA A 264 13.13 -23.37 12.86
CA ALA A 264 12.87 -22.88 14.21
C ALA A 264 14.05 -23.16 15.16
N PRO A 265 14.44 -22.18 16.01
CA PRO A 265 15.59 -22.32 16.90
C PRO A 265 15.39 -23.47 17.89
N THR A 266 14.21 -23.52 18.53
CA THR A 266 13.86 -24.59 19.50
C THR A 266 12.45 -25.12 19.24
N PRO A 267 12.13 -26.36 19.65
CA PRO A 267 10.82 -26.96 19.38
C PRO A 267 9.64 -26.24 20.03
N LYS A 268 9.81 -25.67 21.23
CA LYS A 268 8.68 -25.09 22.00
C LYS A 268 8.08 -23.86 21.30
N PRO A 269 8.82 -22.79 21.00
CA PRO A 269 8.29 -21.64 20.26
C PRO A 269 7.75 -22.05 18.88
N ALA A 270 8.38 -23.04 18.22
CA ALA A 270 7.88 -23.58 16.96
C ALA A 270 6.46 -24.15 17.13
N ILE A 271 6.24 -24.98 18.14
CA ILE A 271 4.93 -25.57 18.44
C ILE A 271 3.91 -24.49 18.81
N ASP A 272 4.30 -23.52 19.63
CA ASP A 272 3.41 -22.46 20.12
C ASP A 272 2.97 -21.48 19.00
N ASN A 273 3.72 -21.39 17.90
CA ASN A 273 3.45 -20.51 16.76
C ASN A 273 3.04 -21.26 15.48
N TYR A 274 2.83 -22.58 15.55
CA TYR A 274 2.50 -23.35 14.36
C TYR A 274 1.00 -23.25 14.02
N ASP A 275 0.69 -22.74 12.83
CA ASP A 275 -0.65 -22.79 12.24
C ASP A 275 -0.57 -23.36 10.81
N SER A 276 -1.10 -24.58 10.64
CA SER A 276 -1.08 -25.35 9.40
C SER A 276 -1.73 -24.61 8.22
N ASP A 277 -2.90 -24.03 8.47
CA ASP A 277 -3.69 -23.34 7.45
C ASP A 277 -3.01 -22.04 7.03
N LEU A 278 -2.44 -21.29 7.97
CA LEU A 278 -1.71 -20.06 7.69
C LEU A 278 -0.45 -20.34 6.86
N ILE A 279 0.27 -21.43 7.11
CA ILE A 279 1.41 -21.86 6.26
C ILE A 279 0.91 -22.20 4.85
N ALA A 280 -0.17 -22.96 4.73
CA ALA A 280 -0.76 -23.30 3.43
C ALA A 280 -1.19 -22.04 2.65
N LYS A 281 -1.86 -21.09 3.31
CA LYS A 281 -2.21 -19.79 2.74
C LYS A 281 -0.98 -18.98 2.34
N SER A 282 0.08 -19.02 3.14
CA SER A 282 1.33 -18.33 2.83
C SER A 282 2.01 -18.89 1.56
N VAL A 283 1.97 -20.21 1.35
CA VAL A 283 2.39 -20.84 0.09
C VAL A 283 1.48 -20.42 -1.07
N GLU A 284 0.17 -20.54 -0.90
CA GLU A 284 -0.85 -20.23 -1.92
C GLU A 284 -0.77 -18.78 -2.39
N TYR A 285 -0.59 -17.83 -1.47
CA TYR A 285 -0.55 -16.40 -1.76
C TYR A 285 0.85 -15.89 -2.12
N GLY A 286 1.90 -16.71 -1.94
CA GLY A 286 3.28 -16.38 -2.28
C GLY A 286 4.02 -15.55 -1.21
N TYR A 287 3.56 -15.58 0.04
CA TYR A 287 4.17 -14.87 1.17
C TYR A 287 5.43 -15.53 1.73
N ILE A 288 5.80 -16.71 1.22
CA ILE A 288 7.04 -17.38 1.62
C ILE A 288 8.25 -16.98 0.73
N ILE A 289 8.01 -16.51 -0.50
CA ILE A 289 9.06 -16.31 -1.51
C ILE A 289 10.12 -15.33 -1.03
N TRP A 290 9.70 -14.20 -0.46
CA TRP A 290 10.61 -13.16 0.02
C TRP A 290 11.41 -13.62 1.25
N PRO A 291 10.79 -14.05 2.36
CA PRO A 291 11.55 -14.53 3.53
C PRO A 291 12.52 -15.67 3.20
N ARG A 292 12.13 -16.62 2.34
CA ARG A 292 13.02 -17.69 1.86
C ARG A 292 14.29 -17.15 1.21
N ARG A 293 14.17 -16.10 0.40
CA ARG A 293 15.27 -15.50 -0.34
C ARG A 293 16.32 -14.86 0.58
N ILE A 294 15.89 -14.37 1.73
CA ILE A 294 16.75 -13.70 2.72
C ILE A 294 16.99 -14.54 3.98
N ARG A 295 16.63 -15.84 3.95
CA ARG A 295 16.65 -16.74 5.12
C ARG A 295 17.98 -16.74 5.88
N ALA A 296 19.10 -16.66 5.16
CA ALA A 296 20.44 -16.70 5.73
C ALA A 296 20.71 -15.55 6.72
N TYR A 297 19.99 -14.44 6.59
CA TYR A 297 20.17 -13.25 7.42
C TYR A 297 19.16 -13.14 8.57
N ILE A 298 17.99 -13.76 8.43
CA ILE A 298 16.88 -13.62 9.40
C ILE A 298 16.77 -14.80 10.37
N ARG A 299 17.47 -15.91 10.10
CA ARG A 299 17.36 -17.14 10.89
C ARG A 299 17.75 -16.86 12.35
N HIS A 300 16.86 -17.25 13.26
CA HIS A 300 16.91 -17.09 14.70
C HIS A 300 16.96 -15.64 15.22
N GLY A 301 16.75 -14.64 14.35
CA GLY A 301 16.74 -13.22 14.73
C GLY A 301 15.34 -12.65 14.92
N LYS A 302 15.25 -11.53 15.63
CA LYS A 302 14.08 -10.65 15.69
C LYS A 302 14.07 -9.74 14.46
N VAL A 303 13.03 -9.83 13.64
CA VAL A 303 12.89 -9.11 12.38
C VAL A 303 11.86 -8.00 12.49
N LEU A 304 12.19 -6.79 12.01
CA LEU A 304 11.23 -5.72 11.71
C LEU A 304 10.99 -5.68 10.19
N ASP A 305 9.75 -5.74 9.75
CA ASP A 305 9.34 -5.55 8.34
C ASP A 305 8.58 -4.23 8.21
N ILE A 306 9.24 -3.21 7.65
CA ILE A 306 8.69 -1.87 7.47
C ILE A 306 7.90 -1.83 6.16
N GLY A 307 6.65 -1.37 6.21
CA GLY A 307 5.74 -1.35 5.07
C GLY A 307 5.20 -2.74 4.72
N CYS A 308 4.96 -3.57 5.74
CA CYS A 308 4.52 -4.95 5.55
C CYS A 308 3.08 -5.07 4.99
N GLY A 309 2.36 -3.95 4.84
CA GLY A 309 0.98 -3.87 4.33
C GLY A 309 -0.01 -4.61 5.23
N PHE A 310 -0.40 -5.80 4.81
CA PHE A 310 -1.31 -6.66 5.57
C PHE A 310 -0.60 -7.45 6.69
N GLY A 311 0.73 -7.59 6.63
CA GLY A 311 1.48 -8.42 7.58
C GLY A 311 1.49 -9.91 7.25
N ALA A 312 0.97 -10.33 6.09
CA ALA A 312 0.92 -11.74 5.68
C ALA A 312 2.30 -12.38 5.46
N PHE A 313 3.38 -11.58 5.35
CA PHE A 313 4.75 -12.09 5.34
C PHE A 313 5.19 -12.65 6.70
N GLY A 314 4.57 -12.26 7.82
CA GLY A 314 5.02 -12.64 9.17
C GLY A 314 5.18 -14.15 9.34
N ASN A 315 4.20 -14.93 8.90
CA ASN A 315 4.31 -16.38 8.94
C ASN A 315 5.39 -16.93 7.99
N GLY A 316 5.58 -16.31 6.82
CA GLY A 316 6.69 -16.64 5.93
C GLY A 316 8.07 -16.40 6.56
N PHE A 317 8.21 -15.34 7.38
CA PHE A 317 9.42 -15.09 8.16
C PHE A 317 9.65 -16.17 9.23
N LEU A 318 8.62 -16.61 9.94
CA LEU A 318 8.74 -17.74 10.87
C LEU A 318 9.11 -19.04 10.14
N VAL A 319 8.51 -19.35 8.99
CA VAL A 319 8.88 -20.50 8.15
C VAL A 319 10.36 -20.44 7.74
N ALA A 320 10.88 -19.24 7.45
CA ALA A 320 12.26 -19.00 7.11
C ALA A 320 13.22 -18.97 8.32
N GLY A 321 12.69 -19.09 9.54
CA GLY A 321 13.44 -19.26 10.77
C GLY A 321 13.59 -18.02 11.64
N ALA A 322 12.91 -16.90 11.35
CA ALA A 322 12.88 -15.77 12.27
C ALA A 322 12.40 -16.22 13.66
N ALA A 323 13.06 -15.75 14.71
CA ALA A 323 12.65 -16.03 16.08
C ALA A 323 11.39 -15.24 16.43
N ASP A 324 11.36 -13.97 16.01
CA ASP A 324 10.28 -13.03 16.23
C ASP A 324 10.10 -12.15 14.99
N TYR A 325 8.86 -11.75 14.73
CA TYR A 325 8.52 -10.88 13.62
C TYR A 325 7.66 -9.72 14.10
N VAL A 326 8.04 -8.51 13.71
CA VAL A 326 7.27 -7.30 13.88
C VAL A 326 7.02 -6.71 12.50
N GLY A 327 5.76 -6.64 12.09
CA GLY A 327 5.35 -5.95 10.88
C GLY A 327 4.73 -4.60 11.23
N ILE A 328 5.16 -3.53 10.57
CA ILE A 328 4.60 -2.20 10.76
C ILE A 328 4.21 -1.58 9.42
N ASP A 329 3.01 -1.00 9.35
CA ASP A 329 2.53 -0.28 8.17
C ASP A 329 1.46 0.75 8.57
N PRO A 330 1.51 2.00 8.09
CA PRO A 330 0.56 3.05 8.49
C PRO A 330 -0.85 2.86 7.91
N LYS A 331 -1.03 1.91 6.99
CA LYS A 331 -2.29 1.59 6.32
C LYS A 331 -2.71 0.14 6.59
N MET A 332 -2.22 -0.46 7.67
CA MET A 332 -2.49 -1.86 7.98
C MET A 332 -3.97 -2.08 8.35
N PRO A 333 -4.70 -2.91 7.59
CA PRO A 333 -6.11 -3.16 7.88
C PRO A 333 -6.28 -4.31 8.89
N LEU A 334 -6.07 -4.03 10.19
CA LEU A 334 -6.01 -5.04 11.25
C LEU A 334 -7.22 -5.98 11.34
N ASP A 335 -8.39 -5.51 10.91
CA ASP A 335 -9.68 -6.20 11.01
C ASP A 335 -10.22 -6.66 9.64
N SER A 336 -9.42 -6.53 8.57
CA SER A 336 -9.77 -7.04 7.24
C SER A 336 -8.99 -8.31 6.94
N SER A 337 -9.62 -9.25 6.22
CA SER A 337 -8.96 -10.41 5.62
C SER A 337 -8.56 -10.18 4.15
N ALA A 338 -8.89 -9.02 3.59
CA ALA A 338 -8.60 -8.70 2.19
C ALA A 338 -7.12 -8.38 1.99
N VAL A 339 -6.44 -9.19 1.18
CA VAL A 339 -5.01 -9.10 0.95
C VAL A 339 -4.67 -9.29 -0.53
N LYS A 340 -3.50 -8.82 -0.97
CA LYS A 340 -3.00 -9.12 -2.33
C LYS A 340 -2.52 -10.57 -2.39
N ASN A 341 -3.05 -11.40 -3.29
CA ASN A 341 -2.40 -12.64 -3.67
C ASN A 341 -1.21 -12.30 -4.57
N LYS A 342 0.03 -12.51 -4.11
CA LYS A 342 1.24 -12.08 -4.84
C LYS A 342 1.47 -12.91 -6.11
N ARG A 343 0.97 -14.15 -6.16
CA ARG A 343 1.05 -15.02 -7.35
C ARG A 343 0.07 -14.59 -8.43
N LYS A 344 -1.20 -14.44 -8.06
CA LYS A 344 -2.29 -14.07 -8.97
C LYS A 344 -2.35 -12.56 -9.25
N ARG A 345 -1.68 -11.75 -8.43
CA ARG A 345 -1.65 -10.28 -8.47
C ARG A 345 -3.01 -9.59 -8.32
N ILE A 346 -3.97 -10.28 -7.68
CA ILE A 346 -5.31 -9.77 -7.39
C ILE A 346 -5.51 -9.59 -5.88
N LYS A 347 -6.43 -8.72 -5.47
CA LYS A 347 -6.93 -8.72 -4.09
C LYS A 347 -7.87 -9.91 -3.90
N ALA A 348 -7.72 -10.62 -2.80
CA ALA A 348 -8.53 -11.78 -2.44
C ALA A 348 -8.67 -11.86 -0.92
N ASP A 349 -9.65 -12.62 -0.47
CA ASP A 349 -9.89 -12.88 0.95
C ASP A 349 -8.95 -14.01 1.44
N LEU A 350 -8.09 -13.70 2.41
CA LEU A 350 -7.20 -14.68 3.04
C LEU A 350 -7.96 -15.62 3.99
N GLY A 351 -9.16 -15.24 4.44
CA GLY A 351 -9.96 -15.94 5.44
C GLY A 351 -9.48 -15.75 6.89
N ILE A 352 -8.51 -14.87 7.11
CA ILE A 352 -7.92 -14.59 8.42
C ILE A 352 -7.50 -13.11 8.48
N THR A 353 -7.74 -12.43 9.60
CA THR A 353 -7.32 -11.04 9.79
C THR A 353 -5.91 -10.95 10.39
N PRO A 354 -5.22 -9.80 10.29
CA PRO A 354 -3.98 -9.55 11.03
C PRO A 354 -4.10 -9.81 12.54
N ARG A 355 -5.22 -9.46 13.19
CA ARG A 355 -5.43 -9.78 14.62
C ARG A 355 -5.50 -11.27 14.89
N ASP A 356 -6.17 -12.03 14.02
CA ASP A 356 -6.24 -13.48 14.16
C ASP A 356 -4.86 -14.13 13.96
N ILE A 357 -4.04 -13.59 13.04
CA ILE A 357 -2.65 -14.03 12.86
C ILE A 357 -1.88 -13.84 14.17
N MET A 358 -1.92 -12.67 14.80
CA MET A 358 -1.22 -12.42 16.08
C MET A 358 -1.73 -13.33 17.19
N ARG A 359 -3.03 -13.64 17.23
CA ARG A 359 -3.62 -14.56 18.23
C ARG A 359 -3.14 -16.00 18.03
N LYS A 360 -3.01 -16.44 16.78
CA LYS A 360 -2.58 -17.80 16.42
C LYS A 360 -1.06 -17.98 16.51
N CYS A 361 -0.29 -16.92 16.28
CA CYS A 361 1.16 -16.93 16.23
C CYS A 361 1.71 -15.81 17.14
N PRO A 362 1.91 -16.06 18.45
CA PRO A 362 2.35 -15.04 19.42
C PRO A 362 3.67 -14.32 19.10
N ASN A 363 4.56 -14.92 18.32
CA ASN A 363 5.83 -14.33 17.87
C ASN A 363 5.65 -13.41 16.65
N ILE A 364 4.42 -13.25 16.15
CA ILE A 364 4.06 -12.25 15.14
C ILE A 364 3.36 -11.09 15.85
N ARG A 365 3.93 -9.90 15.71
CA ARG A 365 3.29 -8.64 16.11
C ARG A 365 3.06 -7.77 14.88
N LEU A 366 1.86 -7.24 14.74
CA LEU A 366 1.41 -6.44 13.61
C LEU A 366 0.89 -5.10 14.10
N ILE A 367 1.47 -4.01 13.59
CA ILE A 367 1.23 -2.65 14.07
C ILE A 367 0.70 -1.81 12.91
N ASN A 368 -0.46 -1.20 13.11
CA ASN A 368 -0.93 -0.12 12.26
C ASN A 368 -0.31 1.20 12.76
N GLY A 369 0.79 1.61 12.16
CA GLY A 369 1.60 2.72 12.64
C GLY A 369 2.84 3.00 11.79
N VAL A 370 3.66 3.92 12.27
CA VAL A 370 4.95 4.31 11.68
C VAL A 370 6.10 3.90 12.58
N VAL A 371 7.34 3.93 12.08
CA VAL A 371 8.51 3.44 12.83
C VAL A 371 8.74 4.19 14.14
N GLU A 372 8.30 5.44 14.21
CA GLU A 372 8.33 6.30 15.39
C GLU A 372 7.38 5.82 16.52
N ASP A 373 6.39 5.00 16.21
CA ASP A 373 5.49 4.39 17.20
C ASP A 373 6.16 3.21 17.94
N LEU A 374 7.34 2.75 17.47
CA LEU A 374 8.11 1.73 18.16
C LEU A 374 8.80 2.34 19.39
N GLY A 375 8.80 1.60 20.50
CA GLY A 375 9.47 2.06 21.72
C GLY A 375 10.96 2.28 21.49
N ALA A 376 11.54 3.34 22.09
CA ALA A 376 12.95 3.69 21.92
C ALA A 376 13.95 2.59 22.33
N SER A 377 13.50 1.62 23.15
CA SER A 377 14.29 0.45 23.56
C SER A 377 14.18 -0.74 22.60
N GLU A 378 13.31 -0.68 21.59
CA GLU A 378 13.15 -1.77 20.64
C GLU A 378 14.31 -1.83 19.66
N GLN A 379 15.04 -2.94 19.70
CA GLN A 379 16.10 -3.25 18.72
C GLN A 379 15.84 -4.59 18.04
N PHE A 380 16.36 -4.69 16.82
CA PHE A 380 16.13 -5.79 15.89
C PHE A 380 17.45 -6.33 15.35
N ASP A 381 17.50 -7.64 15.11
CA ASP A 381 18.64 -8.27 14.44
C ASP A 381 18.62 -7.97 12.93
N VAL A 382 17.41 -7.80 12.37
CA VAL A 382 17.21 -7.44 10.96
C VAL A 382 16.07 -6.44 10.81
N VAL A 383 16.28 -5.41 10.00
CA VAL A 383 15.22 -4.57 9.46
C VAL A 383 15.09 -4.84 7.97
N ALA A 384 13.91 -5.28 7.54
CA ALA A 384 13.57 -5.65 6.17
C ALA A 384 12.60 -4.65 5.54
N LEU A 385 12.80 -4.32 4.26
CA LEU A 385 11.88 -3.51 3.45
C LEU A 385 11.69 -4.15 2.07
N HIS A 386 10.52 -4.75 1.80
CA HIS A 386 10.28 -5.46 0.55
C HIS A 386 9.31 -4.74 -0.38
N ASN A 387 9.83 -4.06 -1.41
CA ASN A 387 9.07 -3.19 -2.32
C ASN A 387 8.34 -2.07 -1.56
N VAL A 388 9.07 -1.42 -0.66
CA VAL A 388 8.59 -0.32 0.18
C VAL A 388 9.44 0.91 -0.02
N THR A 389 10.75 0.72 -0.22
CA THR A 389 11.71 1.82 -0.41
C THR A 389 11.34 2.78 -1.53
N GLU A 390 10.70 2.31 -2.60
CA GLU A 390 10.21 3.12 -3.72
C GLU A 390 8.98 3.97 -3.36
N HIS A 391 8.28 3.66 -2.26
CA HIS A 391 7.12 4.42 -1.78
C HIS A 391 7.48 5.45 -0.69
N LEU A 392 8.75 5.48 -0.25
CA LEU A 392 9.22 6.36 0.81
C LEU A 392 9.79 7.65 0.22
N ALA A 393 9.00 8.73 0.21
CA ALA A 393 9.42 10.03 -0.35
C ALA A 393 10.75 10.54 0.26
N ASN A 394 10.94 10.31 1.57
CA ASN A 394 12.11 10.74 2.34
C ASN A 394 13.07 9.58 2.62
N ILE A 395 13.31 8.70 1.63
CA ILE A 395 14.16 7.51 1.81
C ILE A 395 15.59 7.86 2.23
N ARG A 396 16.12 9.02 1.82
CA ARG A 396 17.49 9.46 2.18
C ARG A 396 17.62 9.74 3.68
N GLU A 397 16.54 10.22 4.29
CA GLU A 397 16.44 10.54 5.72
C GLU A 397 16.08 9.28 6.54
N ILE A 398 15.27 8.38 5.97
CA ILE A 398 14.86 7.14 6.66
C ILE A 398 16.00 6.13 6.81
N ILE A 399 16.88 6.01 5.81
CA ILE A 399 18.04 5.08 5.84
C ILE A 399 18.89 5.25 7.12
N PRO A 400 19.36 6.45 7.49
CA PRO A 400 20.11 6.62 8.74
C PRO A 400 19.27 6.37 10.00
N ASP A 401 17.96 6.64 10.00
CA ASP A 401 17.11 6.41 11.17
C ASP A 401 16.91 4.92 11.47
N ILE A 402 16.84 4.07 10.44
CA ILE A 402 16.74 2.61 10.62
C ILE A 402 17.89 2.04 11.46
N ARG A 403 19.07 2.67 11.43
CA ARG A 403 20.24 2.24 12.21
C ARG A 403 19.93 2.23 13.71
N LYS A 404 19.09 3.15 14.19
CA LYS A 404 18.71 3.25 15.61
C LYS A 404 17.88 2.05 16.08
N LEU A 405 17.24 1.35 15.14
CA LEU A 405 16.42 0.16 15.38
C LEU A 405 17.25 -1.13 15.30
N LEU A 406 18.50 -1.08 14.84
CA LEU A 406 19.35 -2.26 14.70
C LEU A 406 20.20 -2.48 15.95
N LYS A 407 20.27 -3.74 16.39
CA LYS A 407 21.28 -4.19 17.35
C LYS A 407 22.69 -4.05 16.75
N PRO A 408 23.74 -4.01 17.58
CA PRO A 408 25.11 -4.21 17.11
C PRO A 408 25.23 -5.49 16.26
N GLY A 409 25.78 -5.37 15.05
CA GLY A 409 25.86 -6.48 14.09
C GLY A 409 24.56 -6.81 13.34
N GLY A 410 23.48 -6.06 13.57
CA GLY A 410 22.23 -6.19 12.86
C GLY A 410 22.32 -5.78 11.38
N ARG A 411 21.33 -6.15 10.58
CA ARG A 411 21.31 -5.92 9.13
C ARG A 411 20.11 -5.11 8.65
N LEU A 412 20.37 -4.15 7.77
CA LEU A 412 19.38 -3.56 6.88
C LEU A 412 19.31 -4.42 5.61
N ILE A 413 18.11 -4.88 5.27
CA ILE A 413 17.84 -5.63 4.04
C ILE A 413 16.70 -4.97 3.29
N TYR A 414 16.89 -4.63 2.03
CA TYR A 414 15.78 -4.14 1.23
C TYR A 414 15.78 -4.67 -0.19
N HIS A 415 14.58 -4.78 -0.73
CA HIS A 415 14.32 -5.00 -2.15
C HIS A 415 13.68 -3.74 -2.71
N HIS A 416 14.44 -2.99 -3.50
CA HIS A 416 14.01 -1.74 -4.11
C HIS A 416 13.56 -1.98 -5.54
N HIS A 417 12.30 -1.66 -5.85
CA HIS A 417 11.81 -1.67 -7.23
C HIS A 417 12.22 -0.36 -7.91
N ASN A 418 12.91 -0.46 -9.04
CA ASN A 418 13.46 0.71 -9.72
C ASN A 418 12.35 1.49 -10.43
N PHE A 419 12.17 2.77 -10.09
CA PHE A 419 11.20 3.62 -10.80
C PHE A 419 11.51 3.72 -12.31
N TYR A 420 12.79 3.72 -12.67
CA TYR A 420 13.25 3.91 -14.05
C TYR A 420 13.20 2.63 -14.90
N CYS A 421 12.81 1.48 -14.34
CA CYS A 421 12.56 0.29 -15.16
C CYS A 421 11.19 0.37 -15.86
N TRP A 422 10.98 -0.47 -16.87
CA TRP A 422 9.79 -0.39 -17.73
C TRP A 422 8.45 -0.38 -16.99
N ASN A 423 8.34 -1.12 -15.88
CA ASN A 423 7.15 -1.22 -15.03
C ASN A 423 7.30 -0.50 -13.67
N GLY A 424 8.27 0.41 -13.53
CA GLY A 424 8.57 1.11 -12.27
C GLY A 424 7.41 1.95 -11.74
N HIS A 425 6.51 2.39 -12.61
CA HIS A 425 5.28 3.13 -12.29
C HIS A 425 4.16 2.27 -11.62
N HIS A 426 4.28 0.94 -11.61
CA HIS A 426 3.31 -0.02 -11.06
C HIS A 426 1.86 0.03 -11.62
N GLN A 427 1.60 0.78 -12.70
CA GLN A 427 0.29 0.85 -13.36
C GLN A 427 0.22 -0.12 -14.56
N ALA A 428 -0.95 -0.26 -15.17
CA ALA A 428 -1.08 -1.00 -16.42
C ALA A 428 -0.58 -0.16 -17.61
N PRO A 429 0.07 -0.76 -18.62
CA PRO A 429 0.50 -2.14 -18.68
C PRO A 429 1.75 -2.36 -17.82
N ASN A 430 1.79 -3.46 -17.04
CA ASN A 430 2.92 -3.80 -16.18
C ASN A 430 3.82 -4.92 -16.73
N GLN A 431 3.51 -5.41 -17.95
CA GLN A 431 4.34 -6.29 -18.74
C GLN A 431 4.17 -5.99 -20.24
N PRO A 432 5.20 -6.18 -21.08
CA PRO A 432 5.14 -5.98 -22.53
C PRO A 432 3.94 -6.63 -23.22
N GLN A 433 3.60 -7.87 -22.88
CA GLN A 433 2.49 -8.60 -23.48
C GLN A 433 1.10 -8.03 -23.14
N ASN A 434 1.01 -7.17 -22.12
CA ASN A 434 -0.24 -6.53 -21.71
C ASN A 434 -0.42 -5.15 -22.39
N TYR A 435 0.58 -4.69 -23.14
CA TYR A 435 0.55 -3.39 -23.81
C TYR A 435 -0.21 -3.48 -25.14
N THR A 436 -1.15 -2.57 -25.34
CA THR A 436 -1.92 -2.38 -26.57
C THR A 436 -1.63 -0.99 -27.13
N PRO A 437 -0.86 -0.88 -28.23
CA PRO A 437 -0.55 0.40 -28.86
C PRO A 437 -1.80 1.18 -29.27
N GLY A 438 -1.75 2.51 -29.11
CA GLY A 438 -2.85 3.41 -29.46
C GLY A 438 -3.85 3.65 -28.32
N VAL A 439 -3.74 2.91 -27.21
CA VAL A 439 -4.49 3.21 -25.99
C VAL A 439 -3.76 4.31 -25.24
N ALA A 440 -4.26 5.54 -25.33
CA ALA A 440 -3.60 6.75 -24.83
C ALA A 440 -3.08 6.65 -23.38
N GLU A 441 -3.82 5.99 -22.48
CA GLU A 441 -3.36 5.77 -21.10
C GLU A 441 -2.16 4.82 -21.02
N GLN A 442 -2.18 3.73 -21.81
CA GLN A 442 -1.08 2.78 -21.85
C GLN A 442 0.14 3.37 -22.56
N ASP A 443 -0.05 4.12 -23.64
CA ASP A 443 1.03 4.78 -24.38
C ASP A 443 1.78 5.78 -23.49
N ARG A 444 1.11 6.42 -22.53
CA ARG A 444 1.76 7.30 -21.53
C ARG A 444 2.63 6.55 -20.53
N MET A 445 2.41 5.25 -20.34
CA MET A 445 3.10 4.46 -19.30
C MET A 445 4.16 3.53 -19.90
N ALA A 446 3.84 2.89 -21.02
CA ALA A 446 4.67 1.92 -21.70
C ALA A 446 5.94 2.57 -22.29
N ASP A 447 6.92 1.72 -22.57
CA ASP A 447 8.20 2.10 -23.22
C ASP A 447 8.88 3.27 -22.53
N TRP A 448 8.88 3.24 -21.20
CA TRP A 448 9.49 4.25 -20.33
C TRP A 448 8.88 5.65 -20.45
N ASN A 449 7.74 5.80 -21.15
CA ASN A 449 7.08 7.10 -21.26
C ASN A 449 6.59 7.65 -19.92
N HIS A 450 6.40 6.80 -18.90
CA HIS A 450 6.08 7.28 -17.56
C HIS A 450 7.20 8.16 -16.97
N ILE A 451 8.47 7.98 -17.35
CA ILE A 451 9.58 8.84 -16.93
C ILE A 451 9.40 10.25 -17.49
N ILE A 452 9.10 10.33 -18.78
CA ILE A 452 8.94 11.60 -19.49
C ILE A 452 7.65 12.30 -19.06
N ALA A 453 6.58 11.54 -18.82
CA ALA A 453 5.27 12.08 -18.48
C ALA A 453 5.15 12.45 -17.00
N ALA A 454 5.98 11.91 -16.09
CA ALA A 454 5.88 12.15 -14.65
C ALA A 454 5.88 13.64 -14.24
N PRO A 455 6.77 14.52 -14.77
CA PRO A 455 6.77 15.94 -14.44
C PRO A 455 5.45 16.66 -14.78
N ASP A 456 4.76 16.20 -15.83
CA ASP A 456 3.49 16.78 -16.29
C ASP A 456 2.26 16.16 -15.60
N MET A 457 2.45 15.08 -14.82
CA MET A 457 1.37 14.48 -14.06
C MET A 457 1.00 15.33 -12.85
N PRO A 458 -0.28 15.36 -12.44
CA PRO A 458 -0.69 16.02 -11.21
C PRO A 458 0.12 15.57 -10.00
N ALA A 459 0.37 16.48 -9.05
CA ALA A 459 1.15 16.16 -7.84
C ALA A 459 0.51 15.06 -6.98
N ASP A 460 -0.81 14.92 -7.03
CA ASP A 460 -1.58 13.86 -6.36
C ASP A 460 -1.71 12.58 -7.18
N HIS A 461 -1.18 12.55 -8.41
CA HIS A 461 -1.12 11.34 -9.21
C HIS A 461 -0.22 10.31 -8.53
N TYR A 462 -0.58 9.02 -8.61
CA TYR A 462 0.14 7.95 -7.92
C TYR A 462 1.65 7.91 -8.24
N VAL A 463 2.04 8.21 -9.48
CA VAL A 463 3.45 8.28 -9.90
C VAL A 463 4.25 9.34 -9.13
N ASN A 464 3.62 10.46 -8.75
CA ASN A 464 4.28 11.58 -8.07
C ASN A 464 4.06 11.54 -6.55
N ALA A 465 2.88 11.12 -6.09
CA ALA A 465 2.53 11.07 -4.67
C ALA A 465 2.90 9.74 -3.99
N GLY A 466 2.97 8.66 -4.76
CA GLY A 466 3.10 7.30 -4.24
C GLY A 466 4.43 6.63 -4.54
N LEU A 467 5.28 7.25 -5.37
CA LEU A 467 6.60 6.73 -5.73
C LEU A 467 7.64 7.84 -5.58
N ASN A 468 8.79 7.51 -5.00
CA ASN A 468 9.98 8.32 -5.17
C ASN A 468 10.63 8.01 -6.52
N HIS A 469 11.38 8.97 -7.04
CA HIS A 469 12.12 8.83 -8.28
C HIS A 469 13.63 8.75 -7.98
N ILE A 470 14.00 8.07 -6.87
CA ILE A 470 15.41 7.91 -6.51
C ILE A 470 16.08 6.96 -7.50
N ARG A 471 17.27 7.31 -7.98
CA ARG A 471 18.06 6.44 -8.84
C ARG A 471 18.80 5.38 -8.03
N LEU A 472 19.14 4.29 -8.70
CA LEU A 472 19.87 3.17 -8.07
C LEU A 472 21.20 3.61 -7.44
N ASN A 473 21.95 4.49 -8.11
CA ASN A 473 23.21 4.99 -7.56
C ASN A 473 23.01 5.92 -6.36
N GLU A 474 21.90 6.67 -6.33
CA GLU A 474 21.60 7.58 -5.22
C GLU A 474 21.18 6.83 -3.97
N ILE A 475 20.29 5.83 -4.09
CA ILE A 475 19.92 4.99 -2.95
C ILE A 475 21.11 4.14 -2.48
N LYS A 476 21.97 3.68 -3.40
CA LYS A 476 23.23 3.02 -3.03
C LYS A 476 24.13 3.93 -2.19
N ALA A 477 24.38 5.14 -2.68
CA ALA A 477 25.24 6.11 -1.99
C ALA A 477 24.66 6.55 -0.64
N ALA A 478 23.34 6.72 -0.54
CA ALA A 478 22.66 6.99 0.73
C ALA A 478 22.88 5.85 1.74
N THR A 479 22.78 4.59 1.29
CA THR A 479 23.07 3.42 2.13
C THR A 479 24.55 3.37 2.51
N GLU A 480 25.48 3.49 1.56
CA GLU A 480 26.93 3.44 1.80
C GLU A 480 27.42 4.53 2.77
N ARG A 481 26.71 5.66 2.87
CA ARG A 481 27.06 6.71 3.83
C ARG A 481 26.95 6.24 5.29
N HIS A 482 25.98 5.38 5.59
CA HIS A 482 25.64 4.97 6.96
C HIS A 482 25.87 3.49 7.26
N TYR A 483 26.04 2.68 6.20
CA TYR A 483 26.16 1.23 6.28
C TYR A 483 27.33 0.73 5.40
N ALA A 484 27.92 -0.39 5.80
CA ALA A 484 28.79 -1.20 4.95
C ALA A 484 27.91 -2.16 4.12
N LEU A 485 28.04 -2.13 2.80
CA LEU A 485 27.31 -3.03 1.92
C LEU A 485 27.92 -4.44 1.97
N GLU A 486 27.12 -5.42 2.35
CA GLU A 486 27.47 -6.84 2.22
C GLU A 486 27.06 -7.37 0.83
N ILE A 487 25.87 -6.97 0.37
CA ILE A 487 25.32 -7.36 -0.94
C ILE A 487 24.70 -6.15 -1.61
N TRP A 488 25.05 -5.95 -2.88
CA TRP A 488 24.33 -5.12 -3.83
C TRP A 488 24.06 -5.94 -5.09
N LYS A 489 22.88 -6.57 -5.16
CA LYS A 489 22.53 -7.44 -6.28
C LYS A 489 21.45 -6.79 -7.14
N GLU A 490 21.87 -6.35 -8.31
CA GLU A 490 20.97 -5.90 -9.37
C GLU A 490 20.22 -7.09 -9.98
N ILE A 491 18.95 -6.87 -10.29
CA ILE A 491 18.05 -7.85 -10.86
C ILE A 491 17.56 -7.26 -12.18
N ASP A 492 18.06 -7.81 -13.28
CA ASP A 492 17.68 -7.36 -14.61
C ASP A 492 16.20 -7.60 -14.90
N SER A 493 15.64 -6.71 -15.72
CA SER A 493 14.33 -6.88 -16.31
C SER A 493 14.31 -8.12 -17.22
N PRO A 494 13.15 -8.81 -17.34
CA PRO A 494 13.03 -9.94 -18.26
C PRO A 494 13.40 -9.57 -19.69
N ALA A 495 13.88 -10.54 -20.48
CA ALA A 495 14.28 -10.31 -21.86
C ALA A 495 13.18 -9.67 -22.74
N ALA A 496 11.91 -9.97 -22.46
CA ALA A 496 10.78 -9.36 -23.15
C ALA A 496 10.70 -7.83 -22.94
N VAL A 497 11.13 -7.35 -21.77
CA VAL A 497 11.23 -5.91 -21.47
C VAL A 497 12.46 -5.31 -22.13
N THR A 498 13.64 -5.93 -21.96
CA THR A 498 14.90 -5.37 -22.49
C THR A 498 14.92 -5.28 -24.02
N LYS A 499 14.23 -6.19 -24.72
CA LYS A 499 14.04 -6.12 -26.18
C LYS A 499 13.24 -4.89 -26.64
N ARG A 500 12.43 -4.27 -25.78
CA ARG A 500 11.69 -3.04 -26.12
C ARG A 500 12.54 -1.79 -26.01
N LEU A 501 13.67 -1.83 -25.28
CA LEU A 501 14.61 -0.73 -25.19
C LEU A 501 15.51 -0.67 -26.44
N ASN A 502 14.91 -0.32 -27.57
CA ASN A 502 15.64 -0.09 -28.82
C ASN A 502 16.33 1.29 -28.83
N HIS A 503 17.14 1.56 -29.86
CA HIS A 503 17.90 2.81 -29.97
C HIS A 503 17.00 4.06 -29.95
N SER A 504 15.83 4.02 -30.59
CA SER A 504 14.89 5.15 -30.61
C SER A 504 14.31 5.43 -29.22
N VAL A 505 13.89 4.38 -28.49
CA VAL A 505 13.38 4.54 -27.11
C VAL A 505 14.47 5.08 -26.19
N LEU A 506 15.69 4.53 -26.26
CA LEU A 506 16.81 5.01 -25.46
C LEU A 506 17.15 6.48 -25.77
N ALA A 507 17.27 6.84 -27.05
CA ALA A 507 17.55 8.21 -27.46
C ALA A 507 16.45 9.17 -27.00
N LYS A 508 15.18 8.77 -27.09
CA LYS A 508 14.05 9.56 -26.58
C LYS A 508 14.19 9.85 -25.07
N ILE A 509 14.52 8.83 -24.27
CA ILE A 509 14.70 8.99 -22.83
C ILE A 509 15.94 9.83 -22.51
N GLN A 510 17.04 9.65 -23.25
CA GLN A 510 18.27 10.42 -23.05
C GLN A 510 18.15 11.88 -23.52
N ASN A 511 17.28 12.16 -24.49
CA ASN A 511 16.94 13.54 -24.85
C ASN A 511 16.17 14.25 -23.74
N PHE A 512 15.35 13.51 -22.97
CA PHE A 512 14.66 14.05 -21.80
C PHE A 512 15.62 14.20 -20.61
N ASP A 513 16.45 13.19 -20.35
CA ASP A 513 17.44 13.19 -19.28
C ASP A 513 18.73 12.49 -19.73
N PRO A 514 19.78 13.25 -20.13
CA PRO A 514 20.99 12.69 -20.73
C PRO A 514 21.83 11.87 -19.74
N THR A 515 21.52 11.95 -18.45
CA THR A 515 22.24 11.21 -17.41
C THR A 515 21.67 9.82 -17.17
N LEU A 516 20.52 9.47 -17.77
CA LEU A 516 19.97 8.12 -17.71
C LEU A 516 20.76 7.16 -18.60
N THR A 517 21.21 6.06 -18.00
CA THR A 517 21.98 5.02 -18.67
C THR A 517 21.09 3.84 -19.05
N LYS A 518 21.58 2.99 -19.96
CA LYS A 518 20.90 1.72 -20.27
C LYS A 518 20.68 0.87 -19.01
N ARG A 519 21.63 0.86 -18.07
CA ARG A 519 21.53 0.14 -16.80
C ARG A 519 20.33 0.62 -15.98
N ASP A 520 20.13 1.94 -15.87
CA ASP A 520 19.00 2.50 -15.11
C ASP A 520 17.65 2.06 -15.70
N LEU A 521 17.59 1.80 -16.99
CA LEU A 521 16.37 1.39 -17.68
C LEU A 521 16.17 -0.13 -17.69
N THR A 522 17.24 -0.93 -17.64
CA THR A 522 17.16 -2.40 -17.71
C THR A 522 17.17 -3.09 -16.36
N VAL A 523 17.73 -2.49 -15.30
CA VAL A 523 17.66 -3.09 -13.96
C VAL A 523 16.27 -2.90 -13.38
N ASN A 524 15.56 -4.00 -13.11
CA ASN A 524 14.20 -3.96 -12.57
C ASN A 524 14.17 -3.65 -11.08
N ALA A 525 15.13 -4.20 -10.33
CA ALA A 525 15.17 -4.05 -8.88
C ALA A 525 16.58 -4.30 -8.35
N VAL A 526 16.79 -3.95 -7.09
CA VAL A 526 18.01 -4.26 -6.35
C VAL A 526 17.65 -4.98 -5.05
N LEU A 527 18.41 -6.02 -4.72
CA LEU A 527 18.48 -6.57 -3.38
C LEU A 527 19.74 -6.02 -2.69
N CYS A 528 19.54 -5.31 -1.58
CA CYS A 528 20.60 -4.80 -0.72
C CYS A 528 20.62 -5.56 0.61
N VAL A 529 21.82 -5.88 1.09
CA VAL A 529 22.09 -6.30 2.47
C VAL A 529 23.24 -5.44 2.99
N ALA A 530 23.05 -4.79 4.12
CA ALA A 530 24.03 -3.86 4.66
C ALA A 530 24.06 -3.90 6.21
N THR A 531 25.23 -3.65 6.78
CA THR A 531 25.45 -3.57 8.24
C THR A 531 25.79 -2.14 8.65
N PRO A 532 25.31 -1.63 9.81
CA PRO A 532 25.66 -0.30 10.27
C PRO A 532 27.17 -0.07 10.40
N LYS A 533 27.65 1.13 10.05
CA LYS A 533 29.04 1.59 10.27
C LYS A 533 29.32 2.08 11.68
#